data_AF-A0A0S6X4P9-F1
#
_entry.id   AF-A0A0S6X4P9-F1
#
_cell.length_a   1.000
_cell.length_b   1.000
_cell.length_c   1.000
_cell.angle_alpha   90.00
_cell.angle_beta   90.00
_cell.angle_gamma   90.00
#
_symmetry.space_group_name_H-M   'P 1'
#
loop_
_entity.id
_entity.type
_entity.pdbx_description
1 polymer ?
#
loop_
_entity_poly.entity_id
_entity_poly.type
_entity_poly.pdbx_seq_one_letter_code
_entity_poly.pdbx_strand_id
1 'polypeptide(L)'
;MDLAAAFGEIGLAFSGTFGGPFHDARTIEQTAPVYDAGGSIVTPGGVTHRPCSVQIDVANTDMRQAEGFVQTDVRFIVLSATLTGSLGTEARIEVLLGPFAGIWTVGGLERDPAAAGWVGTGRKN
;
A
#
# COMPACT_ATOMS: atom_id res chain seq x y z
N MET A 1 -10.72 17.53 -12.91
CA MET A 1 -9.98 16.97 -11.76
C MET A 1 -10.89 15.92 -11.15
N ASP A 2 -10.42 14.66 -11.08
CA ASP A 2 -11.15 13.59 -10.40
C ASP A 2 -11.06 13.77 -8.88
N LEU A 3 -12.10 13.37 -8.15
CA LEU A 3 -12.22 13.53 -6.71
C LEU A 3 -11.06 12.84 -5.97
N ALA A 4 -10.62 11.67 -6.44
CA ALA A 4 -9.47 10.96 -5.87
C ALA A 4 -8.16 11.78 -5.98
N ALA A 5 -7.96 12.49 -7.09
CA ALA A 5 -6.80 13.35 -7.28
C ALA A 5 -6.84 14.56 -6.31
N ALA A 6 -8.00 15.18 -6.13
CA ALA A 6 -8.17 16.27 -5.17
C ALA A 6 -7.90 15.83 -3.71
N PHE A 7 -8.39 14.65 -3.31
CA PHE A 7 -8.09 14.10 -1.98
C PHE A 7 -6.61 13.79 -1.80
N GLY A 8 -5.95 13.22 -2.81
CA GLY A 8 -4.52 12.96 -2.81
C GLY A 8 -3.70 14.24 -2.65
N GLU A 9 -4.01 15.28 -3.44
CA GLU A 9 -3.34 16.57 -3.38
C GLU A 9 -3.48 17.25 -2.02
N ILE A 10 -4.69 17.26 -1.44
CA ILE A 10 -4.91 17.83 -0.10
C ILE A 10 -4.16 17.04 0.97
N GLY A 11 -4.21 15.70 0.92
CA GLY A 11 -3.52 14.83 1.88
C GLY A 11 -2.01 15.02 1.86
N LEU A 12 -1.43 15.15 0.66
CA LEU A 12 0.00 15.44 0.47
C LEU A 12 0.36 16.87 0.91
N ALA A 13 -0.46 17.86 0.55
CA ALA A 13 -0.23 19.25 0.95
C ALA A 13 -0.25 19.42 2.47
N PHE A 14 -1.20 18.76 3.16
CA PHE A 14 -1.25 18.76 4.62
C PHE A 14 -0.05 18.04 5.22
N SER A 15 0.36 16.92 4.62
CA SER A 15 1.51 16.15 5.13
C SER A 15 2.84 16.86 4.96
N GLY A 16 3.07 17.48 3.80
CA GLY A 16 4.28 18.27 3.52
C GLY A 16 4.36 19.56 4.33
N THR A 17 3.23 20.18 4.68
CA THR A 17 3.21 21.46 5.41
C THR A 17 3.28 21.28 6.93
N PHE A 18 2.68 20.20 7.47
CA PHE A 18 2.49 20.04 8.91
C PHE A 18 3.07 18.74 9.49
N GLY A 19 3.80 17.92 8.71
CA GLY A 19 4.25 16.60 9.15
C GLY A 19 3.07 15.63 9.34
N GLY A 20 2.14 15.68 8.40
CA GLY A 20 0.89 14.91 8.41
C GLY A 20 1.08 13.41 8.19
N PRO A 21 -0.03 12.67 8.13
CA PRO A 21 -0.05 11.23 8.42
C PRO A 21 0.49 10.34 7.29
N PHE A 22 0.76 10.91 6.11
CA PHE A 22 1.24 10.16 4.95
C PHE A 22 2.76 10.21 4.85
N HIS A 23 3.38 9.04 4.83
CA HIS A 23 4.82 8.84 4.70
C HIS A 23 5.17 8.35 3.30
N ASP A 24 6.36 8.73 2.84
CA ASP A 24 6.92 8.23 1.58
C ASP A 24 7.17 6.72 1.69
N ALA A 25 6.65 6.00 0.70
CA ALA A 25 6.71 4.56 0.64
C ALA A 25 6.87 4.06 -0.80
N ARG A 26 7.07 2.75 -0.93
CA ARG A 26 6.97 2.05 -2.21
C ARG A 26 6.35 0.68 -2.04
N THR A 27 5.63 0.22 -3.07
CA THR A 27 5.24 -1.18 -3.16
C THR A 27 6.46 -2.06 -3.47
N ILE A 28 6.41 -3.31 -3.04
CA ILE A 28 7.30 -4.38 -3.44
C ILE A 28 6.41 -5.50 -3.95
N GLU A 29 6.46 -5.75 -5.26
CA GLU A 29 5.60 -6.73 -5.92
C GLU A 29 6.43 -7.69 -6.77
N GLN A 30 5.97 -8.94 -6.82
CA GLN A 30 6.56 -9.95 -7.70
C GLN A 30 5.91 -9.83 -9.08
N THR A 31 6.73 -9.84 -10.11
CA THR A 31 6.27 -9.94 -11.50
C THR A 31 6.44 -11.37 -11.97
N ALA A 32 5.38 -11.93 -12.56
CA ALA A 32 5.41 -13.29 -13.07
C ALA A 32 6.34 -13.38 -14.29
N PRO A 33 7.09 -14.50 -14.44
CA PRO A 33 7.84 -14.77 -15.67
C PRO A 33 6.89 -14.91 -16.87
N VAL A 34 7.36 -14.46 -18.04
CA VAL A 34 6.67 -14.64 -19.32
C VAL A 34 7.22 -15.86 -20.02
N TYR A 35 6.33 -16.77 -20.40
CA TYR A 35 6.66 -18.01 -21.11
C TYR A 35 6.28 -17.92 -22.59
N ASP A 36 7.04 -18.57 -23.46
CA ASP A 36 6.63 -18.81 -24.84
C ASP A 36 5.59 -19.94 -24.94
N ALA A 37 5.08 -20.18 -26.15
CA ALA A 37 4.14 -21.27 -26.41
C ALA A 37 4.74 -22.67 -26.15
N GLY A 38 6.06 -22.79 -26.07
CA GLY A 38 6.78 -24.02 -25.74
C GLY A 38 7.03 -24.20 -24.24
N GLY A 39 6.60 -23.27 -23.38
CA GLY A 39 6.81 -23.31 -21.94
C GLY A 39 8.21 -22.90 -21.48
N SER A 40 9.03 -22.31 -22.36
CA SER A 40 10.34 -21.76 -21.98
C SER A 40 10.18 -20.32 -21.49
N ILE A 41 10.97 -19.93 -20.48
CA ILE A 41 10.97 -18.56 -19.96
C ILE A 41 11.63 -17.65 -20.99
N VAL A 42 10.87 -16.68 -21.49
CA VAL A 42 11.35 -15.63 -22.42
C VAL A 42 11.81 -14.41 -21.63
N THR A 43 11.06 -14.07 -20.57
CA THR A 43 11.39 -12.98 -19.66
C THR A 43 11.30 -13.50 -18.22
N PRO A 44 12.40 -13.51 -17.46
CA PRO A 44 12.37 -13.89 -16.05
C PRO A 44 11.43 -12.98 -15.25
N GLY A 45 10.79 -13.53 -14.23
CA GLY A 45 10.11 -12.73 -13.21
C GLY A 45 11.10 -11.87 -12.44
N GLY A 46 10.61 -10.83 -11.79
CA GLY A 46 11.43 -9.91 -11.02
C GLY A 46 10.64 -9.19 -9.94
N VAL A 47 11.31 -8.26 -9.26
CA VAL A 47 10.67 -7.39 -8.26
C VAL A 47 10.45 -6.02 -8.86
N THR A 48 9.22 -5.53 -8.80
CA THR A 48 8.88 -4.16 -9.16
C THR A 48 8.62 -3.33 -7.92
N HIS A 49 9.02 -2.07 -8.03
CA HIS A 49 8.78 -1.06 -7.01
C HIS A 49 7.99 0.09 -7.61
N ARG A 50 6.86 0.44 -7.00
CA ARG A 50 6.07 1.61 -7.39
C ARG A 50 6.03 2.61 -6.24
N PRO A 51 6.38 3.88 -6.46
CA PRO A 51 6.28 4.89 -5.42
C PRO A 51 4.82 5.06 -4.99
N CYS A 52 4.60 5.33 -3.70
CA CYS A 52 3.30 5.67 -3.14
C CYS A 52 3.46 6.42 -1.81
N SER A 53 2.38 7.00 -1.32
CA SER A 53 2.32 7.54 0.04
C SER A 53 1.35 6.72 0.88
N VAL A 54 1.75 6.41 2.11
CA VAL A 54 1.00 5.54 3.02
C VAL A 54 0.84 6.17 4.40
N GLN A 55 -0.36 6.08 4.95
CA GLN A 55 -0.62 6.34 6.36
C GLN A 55 -0.63 5.02 7.12
N ILE A 56 0.03 4.98 8.28
CA ILE A 56 -0.02 3.87 9.23
C ILE A 56 -0.78 4.35 10.47
N ASP A 57 -1.79 3.59 10.88
CA ASP A 57 -2.69 3.92 11.98
C ASP A 57 -3.02 2.65 12.79
N VAL A 58 -3.67 2.84 13.93
CA VAL A 58 -4.13 1.74 14.78
C VAL A 58 -5.25 0.95 14.07
N ALA A 59 -5.21 -0.38 14.18
CA ALA A 59 -6.28 -1.24 13.66
C ALA A 59 -7.65 -0.85 14.26
N ASN A 60 -8.65 -0.72 13.40
CA ASN A 60 -10.03 -0.40 13.81
C ASN A 60 -10.72 -1.64 14.44
N THR A 61 -11.94 -1.45 14.95
CA THR A 61 -12.70 -2.53 15.61
C THR A 61 -12.91 -3.74 14.70
N ASP A 62 -13.28 -3.51 13.44
CA ASP A 62 -13.57 -4.58 12.49
C ASP A 62 -12.31 -5.41 12.18
N MET A 63 -11.17 -4.75 11.98
CA MET A 63 -9.86 -5.40 11.78
C MET A 63 -9.45 -6.21 13.00
N ARG A 64 -9.70 -5.72 14.22
CA ARG A 64 -9.39 -6.44 15.47
C ARG A 64 -10.27 -7.68 15.69
N GLN A 65 -11.46 -7.68 15.11
CA GLN A 65 -12.40 -8.80 15.19
C GLN A 65 -12.20 -9.82 14.07
N ALA A 66 -11.40 -9.49 13.05
CA ALA A 66 -11.10 -10.38 11.94
C ALA A 66 -10.27 -11.59 12.38
N GLU A 67 -10.53 -12.75 11.76
CA GLU A 67 -9.74 -13.95 11.97
C GLU A 67 -8.28 -13.71 11.54
N GLY A 68 -7.34 -14.16 12.37
CA GLY A 68 -5.90 -14.01 12.11
C GLY A 68 -5.30 -12.66 12.54
N PHE A 69 -6.10 -11.77 13.13
CA PHE A 69 -5.60 -10.55 13.77
C PHE A 69 -4.62 -10.87 14.90
N VAL A 70 -3.53 -10.11 14.95
CA VAL A 70 -2.59 -10.09 16.09
C VAL A 70 -2.39 -8.66 16.58
N GLN A 71 -2.01 -8.50 17.85
CA GLN A 71 -1.91 -7.17 18.48
C GLN A 71 -0.94 -6.20 17.79
N THR A 72 0.02 -6.71 17.02
CA THR A 72 0.98 -5.89 16.25
C THR A 72 0.48 -5.48 14.87
N ASP A 73 -0.73 -5.90 14.48
CA ASP A 73 -1.36 -5.47 13.24
C ASP A 73 -1.78 -4.01 13.31
N VAL A 74 -1.58 -3.31 12.20
CA VAL A 74 -1.92 -1.91 12.01
C VAL A 74 -2.95 -1.78 10.89
N ARG A 75 -3.62 -0.63 10.85
CA ARG A 75 -4.35 -0.19 9.66
C ARG A 75 -3.39 0.59 8.78
N PHE A 76 -3.40 0.34 7.48
CA PHE A 76 -2.73 1.21 6.52
C PHE A 76 -3.73 1.82 5.53
N ILE A 77 -3.37 2.98 4.99
CA ILE A 77 -4.09 3.64 3.90
C ILE A 77 -3.07 4.08 2.84
N VAL A 78 -3.10 3.49 1.65
CA VAL A 78 -2.27 3.93 0.51
C VAL A 78 -3.09 4.84 -0.38
N LEU A 79 -2.60 6.05 -0.63
CA LEU A 79 -3.29 7.02 -1.50
C LEU A 79 -3.27 6.55 -2.96
N SER A 80 -4.45 6.34 -3.54
CA SER A 80 -4.59 5.87 -4.93
C SER A 80 -3.99 6.86 -5.93
N ALA A 81 -4.10 8.17 -5.64
CA ALA A 81 -3.51 9.23 -6.45
C ALA A 81 -1.98 9.17 -6.54
N THR A 82 -1.32 8.54 -5.57
CA THR A 82 0.16 8.42 -5.53
C THR A 82 0.67 7.09 -6.07
N LEU A 83 -0.22 6.12 -6.25
CA LEU A 83 0.11 4.78 -6.71
C LEU A 83 -0.37 4.59 -8.15
N THR A 84 0.56 4.29 -9.06
CA THR A 84 0.19 3.94 -10.43
C THR A 84 -0.39 2.52 -10.47
N GLY A 85 -1.66 2.35 -10.82
CA GLY A 85 -2.32 1.04 -10.98
C GLY A 85 -3.05 0.56 -9.72
N SER A 86 -3.40 -0.74 -9.68
CA SER A 86 -4.06 -1.36 -8.53
C SER A 86 -3.05 -1.87 -7.50
N LEU A 87 -3.48 -2.01 -6.25
CA LEU A 87 -2.75 -2.69 -5.19
C LEU A 87 -3.41 -4.05 -4.93
N GLY A 88 -2.61 -5.10 -4.77
CA GLY A 88 -3.08 -6.45 -4.44
C GLY A 88 -2.63 -6.88 -3.05
N THR A 89 -3.20 -7.97 -2.53
CA THR A 89 -2.83 -8.55 -1.23
C THR A 89 -1.46 -9.24 -1.24
N GLU A 90 -0.90 -9.53 -2.41
CA GLU A 90 0.45 -10.08 -2.55
C GLU A 90 1.55 -9.00 -2.43
N ALA A 91 1.16 -7.72 -2.45
CA ALA A 91 2.09 -6.62 -2.32
C ALA A 91 2.64 -6.50 -0.89
N ARG A 92 3.88 -6.03 -0.79
CA ARG A 92 4.43 -5.49 0.46
C ARG A 92 4.61 -3.99 0.32
N ILE A 93 4.53 -3.27 1.43
CA ILE A 93 4.77 -1.82 1.46
C ILE A 93 6.04 -1.55 2.26
N GLU A 94 6.98 -0.85 1.66
CA GLU A 94 8.17 -0.35 2.36
C GLU A 94 7.99 1.13 2.65
N VAL A 95 7.91 1.47 3.94
CA VAL A 95 7.95 2.85 4.40
C VAL A 95 9.41 3.28 4.47
N LEU A 96 9.77 4.30 3.69
CA LEU A 96 11.18 4.65 3.46
C LEU A 96 11.79 5.41 4.64
N LEU A 97 10.99 6.27 5.28
CA LEU A 97 11.44 7.18 6.34
C LEU A 97 10.34 7.40 7.38
N GLY A 98 10.74 7.88 8.57
CA GLY A 98 9.82 8.19 9.66
C GLY A 98 9.64 7.06 10.68
N PRO A 99 8.72 7.23 11.64
CA PRO A 99 8.57 6.32 12.78
C PRO A 99 8.12 4.91 12.39
N PHE A 100 7.50 4.77 11.22
CA PHE A 100 7.01 3.49 10.70
C PHE A 100 7.93 2.85 9.65
N ALA A 101 9.17 3.35 9.51
CA ALA A 101 10.13 2.82 8.55
C ALA A 101 10.31 1.30 8.68
N GLY A 102 10.35 0.63 7.52
CA GLY A 102 10.44 -0.82 7.41
C GLY A 102 9.48 -1.40 6.38
N ILE A 103 9.52 -2.73 6.24
CA ILE A 103 8.69 -3.49 5.30
C ILE A 103 7.48 -4.06 6.03
N TRP A 104 6.33 -3.88 5.42
CA TRP A 104 5.03 -4.30 5.92
C TRP A 104 4.38 -5.25 4.92
N THR A 105 3.84 -6.37 5.39
CA THR A 105 2.95 -7.22 4.60
C THR A 105 1.55 -6.64 4.58
N VAL A 106 0.90 -6.74 3.42
CA VAL A 106 -0.50 -6.34 3.23
C VAL A 106 -1.40 -7.56 3.47
N GLY A 107 -2.40 -7.41 4.33
CA GLY A 107 -3.49 -8.35 4.51
C GLY A 107 -4.82 -7.62 4.45
N GLY A 108 -5.87 -8.29 3.96
CA GLY A 108 -7.24 -7.73 3.88
C GLY A 108 -7.28 -6.36 3.19
N LEU A 109 -7.40 -6.34 1.87
CA LEU A 109 -7.34 -5.09 1.10
C LEU A 109 -8.71 -4.72 0.54
N GLU A 110 -9.15 -3.49 0.82
CA GLU A 110 -10.34 -2.91 0.23
C GLU A 110 -10.08 -1.52 -0.32
N ARG A 111 -10.97 -1.08 -1.20
CA ARG A 111 -10.93 0.24 -1.80
C ARG A 111 -11.94 1.10 -1.06
N ASP A 112 -11.53 2.29 -0.61
CA ASP A 112 -12.47 3.15 0.11
C ASP A 112 -13.64 3.58 -0.81
N PRO A 113 -14.81 3.95 -0.22
CA PRO A 113 -15.98 4.33 -1.02
C PRO A 113 -15.77 5.52 -1.96
N ALA A 114 -14.82 6.41 -1.63
CA ALA A 114 -14.49 7.60 -2.41
C ALA A 114 -13.42 7.34 -3.47
N ALA A 115 -12.95 6.10 -3.59
CA ALA A 115 -11.86 5.71 -4.46
C ALA A 115 -10.50 6.38 -4.16
N ALA A 116 -10.36 7.06 -3.01
CA ALA A 116 -9.21 7.91 -2.68
C ALA A 116 -7.99 7.12 -2.20
N GLY A 117 -8.21 5.91 -1.68
CA GLY A 117 -7.14 5.04 -1.23
C GLY A 117 -7.53 3.57 -1.11
N TRP A 118 -6.49 2.80 -0.85
CA TRP A 118 -6.57 1.39 -0.49
C TRP A 118 -6.40 1.27 1.02
N VAL A 119 -7.34 0.61 1.68
CA VAL A 119 -7.32 0.40 3.13
C VAL A 119 -7.09 -1.08 3.39
N GLY A 120 -6.20 -1.37 4.33
CA GLY A 120 -6.00 -2.76 4.74
C GLY A 120 -5.23 -2.91 6.04
N THR A 121 -5.01 -4.17 6.40
CA THR A 121 -4.23 -4.56 7.57
C THR A 121 -2.76 -4.69 7.20
N GLY A 122 -1.88 -4.07 7.98
CA GLY A 122 -0.43 -4.14 7.82
C GLY A 122 0.20 -4.93 8.95
N ARG A 123 1.22 -5.74 8.65
CA ARG A 123 2.06 -6.39 9.66
C ARG A 123 3.53 -6.16 9.36
N LYS A 124 4.28 -5.70 10.35
CA LYS A 124 5.72 -5.47 10.21
C LYS A 124 6.45 -6.81 10.06
N ASN A 125 7.27 -6.93 9.02
CA ASN A 125 8.17 -8.06 8.81
C ASN A 125 9.48 -7.90 9.59
#